data_AF-A0AAJ0PFL5-F1
#
_entry.id   AF-A0AAJ0PFL5-F1
#
_cell.length_a   1.000
_cell.length_b   1.000
_cell.length_c   1.000
_cell.angle_alpha   90.00
_cell.angle_beta   90.00
_cell.angle_gamma   90.00
#
_symmetry.space_group_name_H-M   'P 1'
#
loop_
_entity.id
_entity.type
_entity.pdbx_description
1 polymer ?
#
loop_
_entity_poly.entity_id
_entity_poly.type
_entity_poly.pdbx_seq_one_letter_code
_entity_poly.pdbx_strand_id
1 'polypeptide(L)'
;MIRLLVFCLGAVLLSGCSSLEATSAWKGRPVGELIDYFGVPRVIMVAPDQDMVVLRYVRDSTYISREAAGTYTGPENGQLVHREYWQDVEHSGSCEINVFVDRAHVVQKVRANGRCAVIDMAPKA
;
A
#
# COMPACT_ATOMS: atom_id res chain seq x y z
N MET A 1 26.72 -15.51 -17.09
CA MET A 1 25.53 -14.67 -17.27
C MET A 1 24.42 -15.05 -16.28
N ILE A 2 24.76 -15.24 -14.99
CA ILE A 2 23.83 -15.73 -13.92
C ILE A 2 23.58 -14.66 -12.84
N ARG A 3 24.28 -13.51 -12.90
CA ARG A 3 24.25 -12.47 -11.86
C ARG A 3 23.09 -11.48 -11.96
N LEU A 4 22.35 -11.44 -13.07
CA LEU A 4 21.26 -10.47 -13.28
C LEU A 4 19.90 -10.95 -12.76
N LEU A 5 19.69 -12.26 -12.62
CA LEU A 5 18.41 -12.82 -12.18
C LEU A 5 18.16 -12.67 -10.66
N VAL A 6 19.21 -12.48 -9.86
CA VAL A 6 19.11 -12.36 -8.40
C VAL A 6 18.66 -10.96 -7.97
N PHE A 7 18.84 -9.93 -8.81
CA PHE A 7 18.51 -8.55 -8.45
C PHE A 7 17.02 -8.22 -8.55
N CYS A 8 16.26 -8.91 -9.41
CA CYS A 8 14.81 -8.66 -9.54
C CYS A 8 13.98 -9.26 -8.41
N LEU A 9 14.44 -10.33 -7.73
CA LEU A 9 13.68 -10.92 -6.62
C LEU A 9 13.76 -10.10 -5.32
N GLY A 10 14.76 -9.21 -5.17
CA GLY A 10 14.88 -8.38 -3.97
C GLY A 10 13.81 -7.29 -3.88
N ALA A 11 13.40 -6.71 -5.01
CA ALA A 11 12.50 -5.55 -5.03
C ALA A 11 11.07 -5.85 -4.54
N VAL A 12 10.60 -7.10 -4.71
CA VAL A 12 9.21 -7.47 -4.33
C VAL A 12 9.06 -7.66 -2.82
N LEU A 13 10.12 -7.99 -2.09
CA LEU A 13 10.09 -8.12 -0.62
C LEU A 13 10.29 -6.79 0.10
N LEU A 14 10.88 -5.79 -0.55
CA LEU A 14 11.15 -4.47 0.03
C LEU A 14 9.92 -3.54 0.06
N SER A 15 8.86 -3.82 -0.72
CA SER A 15 7.66 -2.99 -0.71
C SER A 15 6.90 -3.02 0.62
N GLY A 16 7.09 -4.05 1.44
CA GLY A 16 6.47 -4.11 2.78
C GLY A 16 7.22 -3.32 3.87
N CYS A 17 8.52 -3.06 3.68
CA CYS A 17 9.35 -2.39 4.69
C CYS A 17 9.21 -0.86 4.63
N SER A 18 9.15 -0.30 3.42
CA SER A 18 8.99 1.14 3.18
C SER A 18 7.71 1.73 3.78
N SER A 19 6.59 0.99 3.73
CA SER A 19 5.35 1.43 4.38
C SER A 19 5.47 1.48 5.91
N LEU A 20 6.29 0.60 6.49
CA LEU A 20 6.47 0.52 7.94
C LEU A 20 7.30 1.69 8.45
N GLU A 21 8.37 2.04 7.73
CA GLU A 21 9.19 3.23 8.00
C GLU A 21 8.41 4.53 7.81
N ALA A 22 7.59 4.64 6.76
CA ALA A 22 6.78 5.83 6.54
C ALA A 22 5.71 6.03 7.63
N THR A 23 5.08 4.95 8.12
CA THR A 23 4.13 5.06 9.23
C THR A 23 4.78 5.39 10.57
N SER A 24 6.01 4.93 10.81
CA SER A 24 6.73 5.19 12.06
C SER A 24 7.23 6.62 12.17
N ALA A 25 7.46 7.31 11.05
CA ALA A 25 7.87 8.72 10.99
C ALA A 25 6.89 9.70 11.68
N TRP A 26 5.65 9.27 11.90
CA TRP A 26 4.64 10.09 12.58
C TRP A 26 4.61 9.93 14.10
N LYS A 27 5.20 8.86 14.64
CA LYS A 27 5.15 8.59 16.08
C LYS A 27 5.84 9.72 16.86
N GLY A 28 5.15 10.25 17.86
CA GLY A 28 5.64 11.35 18.70
C GLY A 28 5.41 12.74 18.14
N ARG A 29 4.89 12.88 16.90
CA ARG A 29 4.54 14.18 16.33
C ARG A 29 3.17 14.64 16.82
N PRO A 30 2.93 15.96 16.89
CA PRO A 30 1.60 16.49 17.19
C PRO A 30 0.64 16.14 16.04
N VAL A 31 -0.60 15.83 16.40
CA VAL A 31 -1.64 15.44 15.43
C VAL A 31 -1.94 16.53 14.40
N GLY A 32 -1.71 17.80 14.74
CA GLY A 32 -1.90 18.93 13.83
C GLY A 32 -1.08 18.79 12.55
N GLU A 33 0.21 18.45 12.67
CA GLU A 33 1.08 18.23 11.50
C GLU A 33 0.59 17.09 10.60
N LEU A 34 -0.04 16.09 11.19
CA LEU A 34 -0.61 14.97 10.45
C LEU A 34 -1.90 15.37 9.73
N ILE A 35 -2.76 16.17 10.37
CA ILE A 35 -3.98 16.71 9.77
C ILE A 35 -3.62 17.69 8.66
N ASP A 36 -2.59 18.51 8.81
CA ASP A 36 -2.13 19.41 7.76
C ASP A 36 -1.63 18.62 6.54
N TYR A 37 -1.02 17.45 6.76
CA TYR A 37 -0.50 16.60 5.69
C TYR A 37 -1.56 15.74 5.00
N PHE A 38 -2.39 15.00 5.77
CA PHE A 38 -3.44 14.13 5.23
C PHE A 38 -4.79 14.84 5.05
N GLY A 39 -4.94 16.09 5.46
CA GLY A 39 -6.22 16.79 5.50
C GLY A 39 -7.12 16.30 6.65
N VAL A 40 -8.43 16.52 6.49
CA VAL A 40 -9.43 16.16 7.50
C VAL A 40 -9.72 14.65 7.47
N PRO A 41 -9.76 13.97 8.63
CA PRO A 41 -10.13 12.55 8.67
C PRO A 41 -11.58 12.34 8.26
N ARG A 42 -11.84 11.22 7.60
CA ARG A 42 -13.18 10.84 7.17
C ARG A 42 -14.04 10.37 8.34
N VAL A 43 -13.41 9.69 9.31
CA VAL A 43 -14.06 9.15 10.50
C VAL A 43 -13.17 9.37 11.71
N ILE A 44 -13.79 9.72 12.83
CA ILE A 44 -13.15 9.84 14.14
C ILE A 44 -13.82 8.83 15.07
N MET A 45 -13.03 7.96 15.68
CA MET A 45 -13.52 6.95 16.62
C MET A 45 -12.79 7.09 17.95
N VAL A 46 -13.47 6.72 19.03
CA VAL A 46 -12.83 6.59 20.35
C VAL A 46 -12.42 5.13 20.53
N ALA A 47 -11.20 4.90 21.01
CA ALA A 47 -10.71 3.60 21.44
C ALA A 47 -10.61 3.61 22.98
N PRO A 48 -11.73 3.40 23.70
CA PRO A 48 -11.80 3.59 25.15
C PRO A 48 -10.85 2.66 25.90
N ASP A 49 -10.66 1.42 25.44
CA ASP A 49 -9.75 0.44 26.05
C ASP A 49 -8.27 0.85 25.99
N GLN A 50 -7.93 1.80 25.11
CA GLN A 50 -6.56 2.27 24.88
C GLN A 50 -6.36 3.72 25.29
N ASP A 51 -7.40 4.38 25.81
CA ASP A 51 -7.43 5.82 26.09
C ASP A 51 -6.96 6.68 24.90
N MET A 52 -7.39 6.30 23.69
CA MET A 52 -6.96 6.92 22.43
C MET A 52 -8.14 7.34 21.57
N VAL A 53 -7.90 8.29 20.67
CA VAL A 53 -8.75 8.62 19.54
C VAL A 53 -8.12 8.07 18.26
N VAL A 54 -8.94 7.50 17.38
CA VAL A 54 -8.51 6.98 16.08
C VAL A 54 -9.06 7.88 14.99
N LEU A 55 -8.16 8.53 14.25
CA LEU A 55 -8.48 9.28 13.05
C LEU A 55 -8.30 8.37 11.84
N ARG A 56 -9.36 8.16 11.07
CA ARG A 56 -9.34 7.31 9.88
C ARG A 56 -9.40 8.15 8.61
N TYR A 57 -8.44 7.90 7.74
CA TYR A 57 -8.38 8.43 6.38
C TYR A 57 -8.60 7.28 5.40
N VAL A 58 -9.30 7.56 4.32
CA VAL A 58 -9.47 6.63 3.20
C VAL A 58 -8.96 7.32 1.94
N ARG A 59 -8.17 6.59 1.15
CA ARG A 59 -7.68 7.00 -0.15
C ARG A 59 -7.97 5.92 -1.16
N ASP A 60 -8.55 6.32 -2.29
CA ASP A 60 -8.69 5.43 -3.42
C ASP A 60 -7.31 5.25 -4.07
N SER A 61 -7.02 4.03 -4.50
CA SER A 61 -5.79 3.72 -5.23
C SER A 61 -6.13 2.88 -6.45
N THR A 62 -5.33 2.99 -7.51
CA THR A 62 -5.39 2.08 -8.65
C THR A 62 -4.04 1.47 -8.88
N TYR A 63 -4.03 0.25 -9.43
CA TYR A 63 -2.81 -0.43 -9.81
C TYR A 63 -3.04 -1.30 -11.04
N ILE A 64 -1.96 -1.57 -11.76
CA ILE A 64 -1.96 -2.44 -12.92
C ILE A 64 -1.24 -3.74 -12.55
N SER A 65 -1.89 -4.87 -12.78
CA SER A 65 -1.28 -6.21 -12.69
C SER A 65 -1.25 -6.86 -14.06
N ARG A 66 -0.19 -7.61 -14.34
CA ARG A 66 -0.12 -8.45 -15.54
C ARG A 66 -0.74 -9.81 -15.23
N GLU A 67 -1.83 -10.13 -15.94
CA GLU A 67 -2.66 -11.31 -15.67
C GLU A 67 -2.81 -12.18 -16.91
N ALA A 68 -3.02 -13.48 -16.68
CA ALA A 68 -3.23 -14.45 -17.75
C ALA A 68 -4.57 -14.17 -18.44
N ALA A 69 -4.52 -13.86 -19.74
CA ALA A 69 -5.66 -13.57 -20.58
C ALA A 69 -6.22 -14.83 -21.28
N GLY A 70 -5.51 -15.95 -21.18
CA GLY A 70 -5.91 -17.23 -21.75
C GLY A 70 -4.72 -18.02 -22.27
N THR A 71 -4.98 -19.25 -22.71
CA THR A 71 -3.98 -20.11 -23.33
C THR A 71 -4.53 -20.74 -24.59
N TYR A 72 -3.64 -21.05 -25.53
CA TYR A 72 -3.94 -21.81 -26.74
C TYR A 72 -3.01 -23.01 -26.79
N THR A 73 -3.59 -24.21 -26.93
CA THR A 73 -2.84 -25.44 -27.21
C THR A 73 -3.43 -26.09 -28.44
N GLY A 74 -2.65 -26.25 -29.51
CA GLY A 74 -3.17 -26.82 -30.74
C GLY A 74 -2.12 -26.95 -31.85
N PRO A 75 -2.48 -27.61 -32.96
CA PRO A 75 -1.60 -27.72 -34.11
C PRO A 75 -1.46 -26.38 -34.84
N GLU A 76 -0.23 -25.92 -35.03
CA GLU A 76 0.12 -24.74 -35.82
C GLU A 76 1.33 -25.09 -36.70
N ASN A 77 1.21 -24.88 -38.02
CA ASN A 77 2.27 -25.22 -39.00
C ASN A 77 2.79 -26.67 -38.89
N GLY A 78 1.91 -27.62 -38.56
CA GLY A 78 2.25 -29.04 -38.41
C GLY A 78 2.94 -29.40 -37.09
N GLN A 79 3.04 -28.47 -36.14
CA GLN A 79 3.61 -28.71 -34.81
C GLN A 79 2.56 -28.44 -33.72
N LEU A 80 2.64 -29.17 -32.60
CA LEU A 80 1.84 -28.85 -31.42
C LEU A 80 2.48 -27.66 -30.70
N VAL A 81 1.75 -26.55 -30.62
CA VAL A 81 2.21 -25.34 -29.92
C VAL A 81 1.38 -25.09 -28.67
N HIS A 82 2.01 -24.49 -27.67
CA HIS A 82 1.36 -23.93 -26.49
C HIS A 82 1.69 -22.44 -26.42
N ARG A 83 0.67 -21.59 -26.33
CA ARG A 83 0.81 -20.13 -26.19
C ARG A 83 0.04 -19.66 -24.97
N GLU A 84 0.68 -18.81 -24.18
CA GLU A 84 0.05 -18.09 -23.08
C GLU A 84 -0.11 -16.62 -23.48
N TYR A 85 -1.29 -16.07 -23.20
CA TYR A 85 -1.58 -14.66 -23.43
C TYR A 85 -1.61 -13.94 -22.09
N TRP A 86 -1.00 -12.77 -22.03
CA TRP A 86 -0.91 -11.95 -20.84
C TRP A 86 -1.39 -10.54 -21.16
N GLN A 87 -2.24 -9.98 -20.29
CA GLN A 87 -2.75 -8.63 -20.42
C GLN A 87 -2.51 -7.82 -19.15
N ASP A 88 -2.44 -6.51 -19.30
CA ASP A 88 -2.37 -5.59 -18.17
C ASP A 88 -3.81 -5.24 -17.76
N VAL A 89 -4.16 -5.54 -16.49
CA VAL A 89 -5.49 -5.31 -15.92
C VAL A 89 -5.39 -4.23 -14.87
N GLU A 90 -6.21 -3.19 -15.01
CA GLU A 90 -6.34 -2.14 -14.00
C GLU A 90 -7.31 -2.57 -12.91
N HIS A 91 -6.89 -2.43 -11.66
CA HIS A 91 -7.68 -2.73 -10.47
C HIS A 91 -7.86 -1.49 -9.62
N SER A 92 -9.09 -1.30 -9.13
CA SER A 92 -9.37 -0.36 -8.05
C SER A 92 -9.01 -0.98 -6.71
N GLY A 93 -8.32 -0.23 -5.88
CA GLY A 93 -8.02 -0.55 -4.49
C GLY A 93 -8.36 0.63 -3.57
N SER A 94 -8.23 0.39 -2.27
CA SER A 94 -8.34 1.44 -1.26
C SER A 94 -7.23 1.27 -0.23
N CYS A 95 -6.80 2.41 0.30
CA CYS A 95 -5.88 2.51 1.42
C CYS A 95 -6.62 3.15 2.60
N GLU A 96 -6.67 2.44 3.71
CA GLU A 96 -7.17 2.96 4.98
C GLU A 96 -5.98 3.27 5.90
N ILE A 97 -5.92 4.51 6.37
CA ILE A 97 -4.88 4.98 7.29
C ILE A 97 -5.55 5.31 8.62
N ASN A 98 -5.21 4.55 9.66
CA ASN A 98 -5.70 4.74 11.01
C ASN A 98 -4.59 5.34 11.87
N VAL A 99 -4.81 6.54 12.37
CA VAL A 99 -3.89 7.28 13.23
C VAL A 99 -4.43 7.28 14.64
N PHE A 100 -3.64 6.77 15.57
CA PHE A 100 -4.02 6.70 16.97
C PHE A 100 -3.34 7.82 17.73
N VAL A 101 -4.14 8.60 18.44
CA VAL A 101 -3.76 9.85 19.09
C VAL A 101 -4.13 9.74 20.56
N ASP A 102 -3.23 10.16 21.43
CA ASP A 102 -3.49 10.23 22.87
C ASP A 102 -4.21 11.53 23.27
N ARG A 103 -4.50 11.67 24.57
CA ARG A 103 -5.11 12.88 25.13
C ARG A 103 -4.23 14.13 25.05
N ALA A 104 -2.92 13.98 24.87
CA ALA A 104 -1.99 15.09 24.66
C ALA A 104 -1.93 15.53 23.19
N HIS A 105 -2.79 14.95 22.33
CA HIS A 105 -2.84 15.19 20.89
C HIS A 105 -1.54 14.79 20.17
N VAL A 106 -0.85 13.78 20.70
CA VAL A 106 0.37 13.21 20.11
C VAL A 106 0.05 11.90 19.42
N VAL A 107 0.62 11.71 18.23
CA VAL A 107 0.46 10.48 17.45
C VAL A 107 1.26 9.35 18.12
N GLN A 108 0.55 8.30 18.53
CA GLN A 108 1.14 7.14 19.19
C GLN A 108 1.49 6.02 18.22
N LYS A 109 0.67 5.85 17.17
CA LYS A 109 0.88 4.87 16.11
C LYS A 109 0.06 5.22 14.88
N VAL A 110 0.58 4.88 13.71
CA VAL A 110 -0.15 4.91 12.44
C VAL A 110 -0.20 3.49 11.89
N ARG A 111 -1.37 3.08 11.39
CA ARG A 111 -1.57 1.77 10.74
C ARG A 111 -2.18 1.99 9.37
N ALA A 112 -1.60 1.31 8.38
CA ALA A 112 -2.07 1.33 7.01
C ALA A 112 -2.62 -0.04 6.64
N ASN A 113 -3.85 -0.09 6.14
CA ASN A 113 -4.50 -1.31 5.68
C ASN A 113 -4.91 -1.16 4.21
N GLY A 114 -4.88 -2.26 3.46
CA GLY A 114 -5.20 -2.25 2.04
C GLY A 114 -4.00 -1.89 1.15
N ARG A 115 -4.25 -1.15 0.07
CA ARG A 115 -3.25 -0.84 -0.96
C ARG A 115 -2.76 0.60 -0.88
N CYS A 116 -1.80 0.80 0.01
CA CYS A 116 -1.20 2.08 0.35
C CYS A 116 0.15 2.38 -0.35
N ALA A 117 0.67 1.47 -1.17
CA ALA A 117 2.00 1.61 -1.78
C ALA A 117 2.14 2.83 -2.71
N VAL A 118 1.02 3.32 -3.25
CA VAL A 118 0.96 4.51 -4.11
C VAL A 118 0.60 5.79 -3.35
N ILE A 119 0.34 5.68 -2.05
CA ILE A 119 0.00 6.82 -1.19
C ILE A 119 1.27 7.33 -0.54
N ASP A 120 1.49 8.65 -0.57
CA ASP A 120 2.61 9.26 0.12
C ASP A 120 2.34 9.28 1.63
N MET A 121 2.99 8.37 2.36
CA MET A 121 2.69 8.08 3.76
C MET A 121 3.49 8.93 4.75
N ALA A 122 4.52 9.67 4.30
CA ALA A 122 5.33 10.53 5.15
C ALA A 122 5.86 11.73 4.35
N PRO A 123 6.10 12.90 4.98
CA PRO A 123 6.67 14.03 4.28
C PRO A 123 8.05 13.66 3.73
N LYS A 124 8.34 14.10 2.51
CA LYS A 124 9.68 13.95 1.93
C LYS A 124 10.66 14.81 2.74
N ALA A 125 11.76 14.20 3.18
CA ALA A 125 12.85 14.87 3.88
C ALA A 125 13.62 15.83 2.96
#